data_AF-A0A6M3IUT3-F1
#
_entry.id   AF-A0A6M3IUT3-F1
#
_cell.length_a   1.000
_cell.length_b   1.000
_cell.length_c   1.000
_cell.angle_alpha   90.00
_cell.angle_beta   90.00
_cell.angle_gamma   90.00
#
_symmetry.space_group_name_H-M   'P 1'
#
loop_
_entity.id
_entity.type
_entity.pdbx_description
1 polymer ?
#
loop_
_entity_poly.entity_id
_entity_poly.type
_entity_poly.pdbx_seq_one_letter_code
_entity_poly.pdbx_strand_id
1 'polypeptide(L)'
;MAEIQKVTDPLKVVTDELVLKSLAEQGIDKDYVEFYQDYALPDIIDGKVLKGKSPYAKFYRDLKSNKGFMVTSALPKVNQAGKKIVTKWVYSDDKYYSGENLFSAVIDKEQISVTSNGKSVTWTPQLYLDNVLQTGSSTTLLDVDPSNENYLQNTLEWNYGNVKRRVRLIQGRLREKWLTTHRGLHRIDHNPVGDIKLILGYGSRADRVPIEIKVSGSSEIVDTSDFPDSAFPVEIGASPETYNPQADDGNIFVKNATKATARDATTGTVTTAGTLYTGSNLDWNASDGYAYYRYFATFNTAALPDVCTITGAVYSIYGDTYQTENNAGFADNCLFEGTQQDTLVADDYDAFNTTLLTSSNPSWTYPISQAAYNDASLNASGLALINKTGLTKYCIRVNGQVIDGTPTAQNYDYFWAQEKGAGFLSKLVVTYTTTVAQAVGGGAIAIAGTLVLLTKLTVGAGSIAISGALSSVLKF
;
A
#
# COMPACT_ATOMS: atom_id res chain seq x y z
N MET A 1 3.83 -27.48 -43.36
CA MET A 1 3.91 -26.92 -41.99
C MET A 1 4.13 -28.09 -41.05
N ALA A 2 4.96 -27.93 -40.02
CA ALA A 2 5.10 -28.97 -39.00
C ALA A 2 3.74 -29.20 -38.34
N GLU A 3 3.38 -30.46 -38.12
CA GLU A 3 2.14 -30.82 -37.43
C GLU A 3 2.20 -30.29 -35.99
N ILE A 4 1.23 -29.46 -35.58
CA ILE A 4 1.14 -28.94 -34.22
C ILE A 4 0.70 -30.08 -33.30
N GLN A 5 1.56 -30.44 -32.35
CA GLN A 5 1.31 -31.53 -31.40
C GLN A 5 0.75 -31.02 -30.08
N LYS A 6 0.04 -31.90 -29.37
CA LYS A 6 -0.42 -31.64 -28.00
C LYS A 6 0.78 -31.49 -27.06
N VAL A 7 0.64 -30.66 -26.04
CA VAL A 7 1.61 -30.50 -24.96
C VAL A 7 1.52 -31.69 -24.02
N THR A 8 2.48 -32.60 -24.13
CA THR A 8 2.55 -33.83 -23.31
C THR A 8 3.61 -33.76 -22.21
N ASP A 9 4.52 -32.78 -22.26
CA ASP A 9 5.50 -32.54 -21.21
C ASP A 9 4.79 -32.03 -19.94
N PRO A 10 4.80 -32.80 -18.82
CA PRO A 10 4.08 -32.43 -17.60
C PRO A 10 4.56 -31.11 -17.00
N LEU A 11 5.80 -30.66 -17.29
CA LEU A 11 6.31 -29.37 -16.81
C LEU A 11 5.74 -28.18 -17.61
N LYS A 12 5.19 -28.43 -18.79
CA LYS A 12 4.61 -27.42 -19.69
C LYS A 12 3.09 -27.44 -19.74
N VAL A 13 2.45 -28.45 -19.17
CA VAL A 13 0.99 -28.52 -19.09
C VAL A 13 0.45 -27.36 -18.25
N VAL A 14 -0.60 -26.70 -18.74
CA VAL A 14 -1.29 -25.64 -17.98
C VAL A 14 -2.02 -26.25 -16.79
N THR A 15 -1.61 -25.86 -15.59
CA THR A 15 -2.25 -26.26 -14.31
C THR A 15 -2.84 -25.08 -13.55
N ASP A 16 -2.63 -23.85 -14.03
CA ASP A 16 -3.11 -22.64 -13.37
C ASP A 16 -4.62 -22.46 -13.61
N GLU A 17 -5.41 -22.46 -12.53
CA GLU A 17 -6.88 -22.46 -12.60
C GLU A 17 -7.45 -21.23 -13.32
N LEU A 18 -6.83 -20.06 -13.14
CA LEU A 18 -7.26 -18.83 -13.80
C LEU A 18 -7.05 -18.91 -15.31
N VAL A 19 -5.93 -19.51 -15.74
CA VAL A 19 -5.65 -19.74 -17.16
C VAL A 19 -6.63 -20.76 -17.71
N LEU A 20 -6.82 -21.89 -17.04
CA LEU A 20 -7.76 -22.94 -17.48
C LEU A 20 -9.18 -22.40 -17.66
N LYS A 21 -9.65 -21.57 -16.73
CA LYS A 21 -10.94 -20.88 -16.85
C LYS A 21 -10.98 -19.96 -18.07
N SER A 22 -9.97 -19.11 -18.25
CA SER A 22 -9.91 -18.16 -19.37
C SER A 22 -9.80 -18.86 -20.73
N LEU A 23 -9.10 -20.00 -20.82
CA LEU A 23 -9.02 -20.82 -22.03
C LEU A 23 -10.38 -21.42 -22.39
N ALA A 24 -11.11 -21.95 -21.40
CA ALA A 24 -12.44 -22.49 -21.60
C ALA A 24 -13.43 -21.43 -22.10
N GLU A 25 -13.41 -20.22 -21.51
CA GLU A 25 -14.25 -19.09 -21.92
C GLU A 25 -13.98 -18.65 -23.36
N GLN A 26 -12.75 -18.81 -23.85
CA GLN A 26 -12.35 -18.45 -25.22
C GLN A 26 -12.47 -19.61 -26.21
N GLY A 27 -12.90 -20.81 -25.78
CA GLY A 27 -12.94 -22.00 -26.63
C GLY A 27 -11.56 -22.49 -27.09
N ILE A 28 -10.51 -22.21 -26.32
CA ILE A 28 -9.13 -22.61 -26.62
C ILE A 28 -8.83 -23.94 -25.94
N ASP A 29 -8.37 -24.91 -26.73
CA ASP A 29 -8.05 -26.25 -26.25
C ASP A 29 -6.75 -26.23 -25.42
N LYS A 30 -6.88 -26.43 -24.11
CA LYS A 30 -5.77 -26.42 -23.15
C LYS A 30 -4.66 -27.41 -23.50
N ASP A 31 -4.95 -28.50 -24.22
CA ASP A 31 -3.95 -29.50 -24.60
C ASP A 31 -2.95 -28.97 -25.63
N TYR A 32 -3.23 -27.80 -26.23
CA TYR A 32 -2.37 -27.11 -27.17
C TYR A 32 -1.81 -25.80 -26.62
N VAL A 33 -2.01 -25.53 -25.33
CA VAL A 33 -1.43 -24.37 -24.65
C VAL A 33 -0.24 -24.86 -23.82
N GLU A 34 0.94 -24.30 -24.07
CA GLU A 34 2.13 -24.57 -23.25
C GLU A 34 2.36 -23.45 -22.25
N PHE A 35 2.66 -23.83 -21.01
CA PHE A 35 3.41 -23.00 -20.08
C PHE A 35 4.88 -22.99 -20.54
N TYR A 36 5.39 -21.82 -20.91
CA TYR A 36 6.74 -21.72 -21.47
C TYR A 36 7.68 -20.82 -20.66
N GLN A 37 7.17 -20.04 -19.71
CA GLN A 37 8.01 -19.20 -18.86
C GLN A 37 7.37 -18.95 -17.48
N ASP A 38 8.08 -19.33 -16.43
CA ASP A 38 7.75 -18.94 -15.04
C ASP A 38 8.24 -17.50 -14.77
N TYR A 39 8.01 -17.02 -13.55
CA TYR A 39 8.58 -15.75 -13.09
C TYR A 39 10.10 -15.70 -13.30
N ALA A 40 10.58 -14.63 -13.93
CA ALA A 40 11.99 -14.43 -14.21
C ALA A 40 12.33 -12.94 -14.33
N LEU A 41 13.59 -12.58 -14.06
CA LEU A 41 14.03 -11.22 -14.36
C LEU A 41 13.96 -10.96 -15.87
N PRO A 42 13.64 -9.72 -16.28
CA PRO A 42 13.73 -9.35 -17.68
C PRO A 42 15.19 -9.44 -18.12
N ASP A 43 15.44 -10.12 -19.23
CA ASP A 43 16.77 -10.05 -19.85
C ASP A 43 16.93 -8.64 -20.44
N ILE A 44 18.09 -8.02 -20.21
CA ILE A 44 18.45 -6.73 -20.81
C ILE A 44 19.49 -7.03 -21.90
N ILE A 45 19.11 -6.87 -23.16
CA ILE A 45 20.03 -6.96 -24.30
C ILE A 45 20.07 -5.59 -24.96
N ASP A 46 21.27 -5.01 -25.05
CA ASP A 46 21.50 -3.68 -25.62
C ASP A 46 20.62 -2.58 -24.99
N GLY A 47 20.42 -2.64 -23.67
CA GLY A 47 19.60 -1.68 -22.92
C GLY A 47 18.09 -1.85 -23.13
N LYS A 48 17.64 -2.87 -23.86
CA LYS A 48 16.21 -3.17 -24.06
C LYS A 48 15.79 -4.39 -23.27
N VAL A 49 14.66 -4.27 -22.59
CA VAL A 49 13.99 -5.38 -21.89
C VAL A 49 13.40 -6.33 -22.92
N LEU A 50 13.88 -7.58 -22.94
CA LEU A 50 13.29 -8.64 -23.74
C LEU A 50 11.86 -8.93 -23.27
N LYS A 51 10.94 -9.03 -24.22
CA LYS A 51 9.55 -9.39 -23.95
C LYS A 51 9.45 -10.83 -23.46
N GLY A 52 8.50 -11.10 -22.57
CA GLY A 52 8.15 -12.45 -22.14
C GLY A 52 8.86 -12.95 -20.90
N LYS A 53 9.64 -12.12 -20.18
CA LYS A 53 10.11 -12.41 -18.82
C LYS A 53 9.68 -11.28 -17.89
N SER A 54 9.15 -11.64 -16.72
CA SER A 54 8.74 -10.68 -15.71
C SER A 54 8.82 -11.32 -14.32
N PRO A 55 9.33 -10.60 -13.29
CA PRO A 55 9.30 -11.11 -11.94
C PRO A 55 7.88 -11.15 -11.38
N TYR A 56 6.93 -10.58 -12.11
CA TYR A 56 5.52 -10.48 -11.75
C TYR A 56 4.62 -11.37 -12.60
N ALA A 57 5.10 -12.07 -13.64
CA ALA A 57 4.21 -12.82 -14.51
C ALA A 57 4.73 -14.20 -14.94
N LYS A 58 3.78 -15.12 -15.10
CA LYS A 58 3.92 -16.38 -15.85
C LYS A 58 3.40 -16.18 -17.27
N PHE A 59 3.97 -16.87 -18.24
CA PHE A 59 3.55 -16.79 -19.63
C PHE A 59 3.20 -18.16 -20.22
N TYR A 60 2.18 -18.13 -21.07
CA TYR A 60 1.62 -19.29 -21.75
C TYR A 60 1.43 -18.96 -23.23
N ARG A 61 1.41 -19.98 -24.08
CA ARG A 61 1.25 -19.81 -25.52
C ARG A 61 0.36 -20.90 -26.09
N ASP A 62 -0.68 -20.50 -26.82
CA ASP A 62 -1.45 -21.43 -27.65
C ASP A 62 -0.65 -21.74 -28.92
N LEU A 63 -0.32 -23.02 -29.11
CA LEU A 63 0.47 -23.50 -30.24
C LEU A 63 -0.32 -23.45 -31.57
N LYS A 64 -1.66 -23.39 -31.52
CA LYS A 64 -2.51 -23.30 -32.73
C LYS A 64 -2.56 -21.90 -33.31
N SER A 65 -2.82 -20.90 -32.45
CA SER A 65 -2.98 -19.50 -32.88
C SER A 65 -1.73 -18.63 -32.68
N ASN A 66 -0.73 -19.13 -31.95
CA ASN A 66 0.42 -18.35 -31.45
C ASN A 66 0.01 -17.21 -30.50
N LYS A 67 -1.22 -17.24 -29.95
CA LYS A 67 -1.68 -16.26 -28.95
C LYS A 67 -0.97 -16.50 -27.62
N GLY A 68 -0.43 -15.42 -27.06
CA GLY A 68 0.17 -15.43 -25.72
C GLY A 68 -0.85 -15.11 -24.63
N PHE A 69 -0.67 -15.74 -23.48
CA PHE A 69 -1.41 -15.43 -22.25
C PHE A 69 -0.39 -15.13 -21.15
N MET A 70 -0.78 -14.29 -20.19
CA MET A 70 0.01 -14.09 -19.00
C MET A 70 -0.87 -14.07 -17.75
N VAL A 71 -0.34 -14.59 -16.66
CA VAL A 71 -0.90 -14.42 -15.32
C VAL A 71 0.04 -13.52 -14.56
N THR A 72 -0.48 -12.41 -14.05
CA THR A 72 0.32 -11.44 -13.30
C THR A 72 0.06 -11.55 -11.79
N SER A 73 1.06 -11.17 -11.01
CA SER A 73 1.04 -11.10 -9.55
C SER A 73 1.40 -9.67 -9.14
N ALA A 74 0.64 -9.11 -8.20
CA ALA A 74 0.91 -7.78 -7.65
C ALA A 74 2.24 -7.70 -6.89
N LEU A 75 2.81 -8.85 -6.50
CA LEU A 75 4.10 -8.95 -5.80
C LEU A 75 5.11 -9.73 -6.63
N PRO A 76 6.41 -9.37 -6.58
CA PRO A 76 7.42 -10.09 -7.34
C PRO A 76 7.59 -11.49 -6.76
N LYS A 77 7.93 -12.44 -7.63
CA LYS A 77 8.14 -13.86 -7.29
C LYS A 77 9.57 -14.32 -7.51
N VAL A 78 10.43 -13.47 -8.10
CA VAL A 78 11.88 -13.67 -8.12
C VAL A 78 12.59 -12.40 -7.63
N ASN A 79 13.75 -12.56 -7.02
CA ASN A 79 14.58 -11.45 -6.55
C ASN A 79 15.54 -10.94 -7.65
N GLN A 80 16.38 -9.94 -7.32
CA GLN A 80 17.37 -9.35 -8.23
C GLN A 80 18.47 -10.33 -8.70
N ALA A 81 18.61 -11.50 -8.04
CA ALA A 81 19.49 -12.57 -8.48
C ALA A 81 18.77 -13.62 -9.37
N GLY A 82 17.50 -13.37 -9.73
CA GLY A 82 16.68 -14.31 -10.50
C GLY A 82 16.21 -15.53 -9.71
N LYS A 83 16.46 -15.58 -8.40
CA LYS A 83 16.02 -16.68 -7.56
C LYS A 83 14.56 -16.51 -7.15
N LYS A 84 13.81 -17.60 -7.11
CA LYS A 84 12.43 -17.62 -6.63
C LYS A 84 12.36 -17.16 -5.18
N ILE A 85 11.46 -16.21 -4.91
CA ILE A 85 11.19 -15.73 -3.57
C ILE A 85 10.45 -16.82 -2.80
N VAL A 86 10.96 -17.14 -1.61
CA VAL A 86 10.40 -18.11 -0.69
C VAL A 86 10.13 -17.40 0.63
N THR A 87 8.87 -16.99 0.82
CA THR A 87 8.40 -16.28 2.01
C THR A 87 8.20 -17.23 3.17
N LYS A 88 9.30 -17.74 3.74
CA LYS A 88 9.30 -18.54 4.96
C LYS A 88 10.49 -18.18 5.85
N TRP A 89 10.40 -18.48 7.14
CA TRP A 89 11.53 -18.45 8.05
C TRP A 89 12.30 -19.78 7.97
N VAL A 90 13.62 -19.71 8.13
CA VAL A 90 14.53 -20.85 8.19
C VAL A 90 15.29 -20.78 9.51
N TYR A 91 15.18 -21.81 10.34
CA TYR A 91 15.89 -21.88 11.61
C TYR A 91 17.29 -22.48 11.41
N SER A 92 18.33 -21.76 11.85
CA SER A 92 19.73 -22.21 11.84
C SER A 92 20.49 -21.45 12.93
N ASP A 93 21.50 -22.08 13.54
CA ASP A 93 22.40 -21.41 14.50
C ASP A 93 21.68 -20.62 15.62
N ASP A 94 20.59 -21.21 16.14
CA ASP A 94 19.68 -20.63 17.12
C ASP A 94 19.05 -19.28 16.73
N LYS A 95 18.89 -19.04 15.43
CA LYS A 95 18.26 -17.85 14.84
C LYS A 95 17.28 -18.24 13.75
N TYR A 96 16.36 -17.33 13.45
CA TYR A 96 15.52 -17.42 12.26
C TYR A 96 16.03 -16.47 11.19
N TYR A 97 16.23 -17.00 9.99
CA TYR A 97 16.61 -16.25 8.80
C TYR A 97 15.42 -16.19 7.84
N SER A 98 15.22 -15.06 7.17
CA SER A 98 14.30 -15.03 6.04
C SER A 98 14.82 -15.96 4.93
N GLY A 99 13.90 -16.70 4.30
CA GLY A 99 14.16 -17.30 3.00
C GLY A 99 14.46 -16.25 1.92
N GLU A 100 14.70 -16.71 0.70
CA GLU A 100 14.95 -15.83 -0.45
C GLU A 100 13.85 -14.77 -0.58
N ASN A 101 14.20 -13.48 -0.53
CA ASN A 101 13.27 -12.35 -0.60
C ASN A 101 13.97 -11.12 -1.23
N LEU A 102 13.28 -9.97 -1.31
CA LEU A 102 13.87 -8.69 -1.77
C LEU A 102 14.69 -7.98 -0.67
N PHE A 103 14.71 -8.57 0.52
CA PHE A 103 15.45 -8.14 1.69
C PHE A 103 15.96 -9.40 2.39
N SER A 104 16.92 -9.24 3.30
CA SER A 104 17.25 -10.27 4.28
C SER A 104 16.77 -9.83 5.65
N ALA A 105 16.29 -10.79 6.45
CA ALA A 105 15.96 -10.56 7.84
C ALA A 105 16.53 -11.68 8.71
N VAL A 106 16.92 -11.31 9.93
CA VAL A 106 17.41 -12.22 10.96
C VAL A 106 16.68 -11.91 12.25
N ILE A 107 16.21 -12.94 12.93
CA ILE A 107 15.61 -12.84 14.24
C ILE A 107 16.45 -13.67 15.20
N ASP A 108 17.07 -12.95 16.13
CA ASP A 108 17.92 -13.48 17.21
C ASP A 108 17.19 -13.23 18.53
N LYS A 109 16.54 -14.28 19.04
CA LYS A 109 15.59 -14.18 20.16
C LYS A 109 14.46 -13.19 19.87
N GLU A 110 14.48 -12.01 20.50
CA GLU A 110 13.47 -10.95 20.31
C GLU A 110 13.93 -9.83 19.39
N GLN A 111 15.23 -9.79 19.06
CA GLN A 111 15.82 -8.79 18.19
C GLN A 111 15.54 -9.12 16.73
N ILE A 112 15.02 -8.15 15.99
CA ILE A 112 14.81 -8.24 14.55
C ILE A 112 15.87 -7.40 13.88
N SER A 113 16.53 -7.94 12.87
CA SER A 113 17.41 -7.21 11.95
C SER A 113 16.90 -7.37 10.52
N VAL A 114 16.80 -6.28 9.77
CA VAL A 114 16.39 -6.27 8.36
C VAL A 114 17.42 -5.50 7.55
N THR A 115 17.83 -6.05 6.43
CA THR A 115 18.73 -5.40 5.46
C THR A 115 18.09 -5.41 4.07
N SER A 116 18.05 -4.24 3.42
CA SER A 116 17.57 -4.10 2.05
C SER A 116 18.33 -2.99 1.34
N ASN A 117 18.80 -3.25 0.11
CA ASN A 117 19.53 -2.28 -0.71
C ASN A 117 20.69 -1.59 0.03
N GLY A 118 21.47 -2.35 0.80
CA GLY A 118 22.62 -1.85 1.55
C GLY A 118 22.29 -1.05 2.82
N LYS A 119 21.01 -0.82 3.12
CA LYS A 119 20.54 -0.20 4.36
C LYS A 119 20.08 -1.27 5.33
N SER A 120 20.19 -1.02 6.63
CA SER A 120 19.70 -1.94 7.66
C SER A 120 18.92 -1.25 8.76
N VAL A 121 18.14 -2.02 9.51
CA VAL A 121 17.60 -1.63 10.82
C VAL A 121 17.57 -2.85 11.72
N THR A 122 17.95 -2.64 12.97
CA THR A 122 17.88 -3.62 14.04
C THR A 122 17.06 -3.05 15.18
N TRP A 123 16.14 -3.82 15.75
CA TRP A 123 15.31 -3.35 16.85
C TRP A 123 14.89 -4.50 17.77
N THR A 124 14.71 -4.18 19.05
CA THR A 124 14.30 -5.13 20.10
C THR A 124 13.16 -4.50 20.89
N PRO A 125 11.90 -4.75 20.46
CA PRO A 125 10.73 -4.19 21.12
C PRO A 125 10.58 -4.62 22.57
N GLN A 126 10.14 -3.69 23.41
CA GLN A 126 9.76 -3.94 24.80
C GLN A 126 8.28 -3.58 24.98
N LEU A 127 7.49 -4.52 25.50
CA LEU A 127 6.08 -4.32 25.78
C LEU A 127 5.89 -3.97 27.26
N TYR A 128 5.17 -2.89 27.54
CA TYR A 128 4.70 -2.52 28.86
C TYR A 128 3.17 -2.53 28.86
N LEU A 129 2.58 -3.20 29.86
CA LEU A 129 1.14 -3.18 30.14
C LEU A 129 0.95 -2.51 31.49
N ASP A 130 0.18 -1.43 31.55
CA ASP A 130 -0.03 -0.61 32.74
C ASP A 130 1.29 -0.21 33.42
N ASN A 131 2.27 0.19 32.58
CA ASN A 131 3.65 0.52 32.97
C ASN A 131 4.48 -0.64 33.54
N VAL A 132 3.99 -1.88 33.48
CA VAL A 132 4.73 -3.09 33.87
C VAL A 132 5.34 -3.73 32.63
N LEU A 133 6.67 -3.86 32.62
CA LEU A 133 7.41 -4.56 31.55
C LEU A 133 6.95 -6.02 31.49
N GLN A 134 6.57 -6.46 30.30
CA GLN A 134 6.19 -7.83 30.01
C GLN A 134 7.38 -8.60 29.42
N THR A 135 7.49 -9.86 29.79
CA THR A 135 8.48 -10.80 29.22
C THR A 135 7.75 -11.81 28.36
N GLY A 136 8.21 -12.00 27.12
CA GLY A 136 7.60 -12.94 26.19
C GLY A 136 8.01 -14.38 26.45
N SER A 137 7.23 -15.32 25.92
CA SER A 137 7.65 -16.70 25.74
C SER A 137 8.76 -16.81 24.70
N SER A 138 9.33 -18.00 24.56
CA SER A 138 10.14 -18.33 23.39
C SER A 138 9.33 -18.16 22.09
N THR A 139 10.04 -17.79 21.03
CA THR A 139 9.48 -17.67 19.68
C THR A 139 8.93 -19.01 19.18
N THR A 140 7.76 -18.98 18.56
CA THR A 140 7.14 -20.14 17.88
C THR A 140 7.01 -19.84 16.39
N LEU A 141 7.49 -20.74 15.54
CA LEU A 141 7.22 -20.70 14.10
C LEU A 141 5.85 -21.31 13.82
N LEU A 142 4.93 -20.54 13.24
CA LEU A 142 3.60 -21.03 12.90
C LEU A 142 3.64 -21.79 11.56
N ASP A 143 3.05 -22.99 11.52
CA ASP A 143 2.98 -23.79 10.29
C ASP A 143 2.19 -23.08 9.18
N VAL A 144 1.12 -22.39 9.58
CA VAL A 144 0.23 -21.64 8.68
C VAL A 144 0.09 -20.21 9.18
N ASP A 145 0.17 -19.25 8.27
CA ASP A 145 -0.07 -17.84 8.53
C ASP A 145 -1.53 -17.59 8.93
N PRO A 146 -1.80 -17.06 10.13
CA PRO A 146 -3.17 -16.81 10.60
C PRO A 146 -3.93 -15.75 9.79
N SER A 147 -3.26 -14.97 8.94
CA SER A 147 -3.87 -13.94 8.10
C SER A 147 -3.98 -14.37 6.63
N ASN A 148 -3.35 -15.47 6.21
CA ASN A 148 -3.47 -16.01 4.86
C ASN A 148 -2.96 -17.45 4.79
N GLU A 149 -3.87 -18.43 4.77
CA GLU A 149 -3.54 -19.86 4.78
C GLU A 149 -2.61 -20.36 3.66
N ASN A 150 -2.45 -19.60 2.58
CA ASN A 150 -1.54 -19.93 1.48
C ASN A 150 -0.06 -19.68 1.82
N TYR A 151 0.22 -19.04 2.95
CA TYR A 151 1.58 -18.85 3.44
C TYR A 151 1.88 -19.84 4.57
N LEU A 152 2.94 -20.61 4.37
CA LEU A 152 3.40 -21.60 5.33
C LEU A 152 4.70 -21.14 5.96
N GLN A 153 4.83 -21.27 7.28
CA GLN A 153 6.07 -20.99 8.01
C GLN A 153 6.64 -19.57 7.76
N ASN A 154 5.78 -18.58 7.48
CA ASN A 154 6.21 -17.20 7.24
C ASN A 154 6.03 -16.29 8.45
N THR A 155 5.47 -16.81 9.55
CA THR A 155 5.07 -16.03 10.72
C THR A 155 5.71 -16.61 11.97
N LEU A 156 6.47 -15.79 12.69
CA LEU A 156 6.92 -16.06 14.05
C LEU A 156 5.97 -15.41 15.04
N GLU A 157 5.66 -16.10 16.13
CA GLU A 157 4.81 -15.62 17.22
C GLU A 157 5.54 -15.69 18.57
N TRP A 158 5.42 -14.63 19.36
CA TRP A 158 5.77 -14.60 20.79
C TRP A 158 4.49 -14.38 21.59
N ASN A 159 4.36 -15.11 22.70
CA ASN A 159 3.20 -15.02 23.58
C ASN A 159 3.60 -14.31 24.88
N TYR A 160 2.94 -13.19 25.17
CA TYR A 160 3.09 -12.38 26.39
C TYR A 160 1.81 -12.51 27.26
N GLY A 161 1.11 -13.64 27.19
CA GLY A 161 -0.17 -13.87 27.86
C GLY A 161 -1.34 -13.30 27.06
N ASN A 162 -1.85 -12.14 27.47
CA ASN A 162 -2.96 -11.44 26.80
C ASN A 162 -2.51 -10.64 25.57
N VAL A 163 -1.25 -10.76 25.17
CA VAL A 163 -0.69 -10.11 23.99
C VAL A 163 0.12 -11.12 23.20
N LYS A 164 -0.09 -11.14 21.88
CA LYS A 164 0.71 -11.91 20.93
C LYS A 164 1.45 -10.95 20.01
N ARG A 165 2.76 -11.10 19.90
CA ARG A 165 3.59 -10.41 18.90
C ARG A 165 3.77 -11.34 17.71
N ARG A 166 3.58 -10.85 16.49
CA ARG A 166 3.78 -11.61 15.26
C ARG A 166 4.67 -10.85 14.30
N VAL A 167 5.65 -11.56 13.75
CA VAL A 167 6.52 -11.04 12.68
C VAL A 167 6.35 -11.91 11.45
N ARG A 168 5.84 -11.28 10.38
CA ARG A 168 5.38 -11.94 9.16
C ARG A 168 6.23 -11.53 7.96
N LEU A 169 6.68 -12.52 7.19
CA LEU A 169 7.31 -12.33 5.89
C LEU A 169 6.28 -12.43 4.76
N ILE A 170 6.29 -11.45 3.88
CA ILE A 170 5.64 -11.49 2.57
C ILE A 170 6.64 -11.02 1.50
N GLN A 171 6.32 -11.16 0.22
CA GLN A 171 7.27 -10.80 -0.83
C GLN A 171 7.52 -9.29 -0.78
N GLY A 172 8.78 -8.92 -0.57
CA GLY A 172 9.20 -7.52 -0.49
C GLY A 172 8.84 -6.76 0.78
N ARG A 173 8.23 -7.42 1.78
CA ARG A 173 7.85 -6.74 3.03
C ARG A 173 7.91 -7.65 4.26
N LEU A 174 8.34 -7.07 5.37
CA LEU A 174 8.21 -7.62 6.72
C LEU A 174 7.14 -6.80 7.47
N ARG A 175 6.23 -7.48 8.17
CA ARG A 175 5.21 -6.84 9.01
C ARG A 175 5.35 -7.32 10.43
N GLU A 176 5.39 -6.38 11.36
CA GLU A 176 5.27 -6.66 12.78
C GLU A 176 3.89 -6.21 13.26
N LYS A 177 3.24 -7.05 14.07
CA LYS A 177 1.99 -6.70 14.72
C LYS A 177 1.87 -7.29 16.11
N TRP A 178 1.13 -6.60 16.95
CA TRP A 178 0.77 -6.96 18.30
C TRP A 178 -0.75 -7.13 18.34
N LEU A 179 -1.19 -8.28 18.83
CA LEU A 179 -2.61 -8.63 18.97
C LEU A 179 -2.90 -8.74 20.46
N THR A 180 -3.74 -7.88 20.98
CA THR A 180 -4.01 -7.81 22.42
C THR A 180 -5.48 -8.04 22.77
N THR A 181 -5.71 -8.77 23.84
CA THR A 181 -6.99 -8.85 24.58
C THR A 181 -6.90 -8.16 25.94
N HIS A 182 -5.77 -7.52 26.26
CA HIS A 182 -5.58 -6.77 27.49
C HIS A 182 -6.33 -5.44 27.39
N ARG A 183 -7.00 -5.09 28.50
CA ARG A 183 -7.71 -3.82 28.70
C ARG A 183 -6.86 -2.96 29.63
N GLY A 184 -6.34 -1.86 29.12
CA GLY A 184 -5.44 -0.98 29.86
C GLY A 184 -4.48 -0.24 28.96
N LEU A 185 -3.41 0.28 29.56
CA LEU A 185 -2.39 1.04 28.84
C LEU A 185 -1.36 0.11 28.23
N HIS A 186 -1.17 0.20 26.91
CA HIS A 186 -0.07 -0.43 26.17
C HIS A 186 0.98 0.60 25.84
N ARG A 187 2.25 0.29 26.13
CA ARG A 187 3.40 0.99 25.55
C ARG A 187 4.33 -0.03 24.90
N ILE A 188 4.68 0.18 23.63
CA ILE A 188 5.63 -0.65 22.88
C ILE A 188 6.82 0.23 22.50
N ASP A 189 7.98 -0.02 23.13
CA ASP A 189 9.22 0.69 22.86
C ASP A 189 10.05 -0.10 21.85
N HIS A 190 10.09 0.32 20.58
CA HIS A 190 10.73 -0.47 19.50
C HIS A 190 12.27 -0.40 19.52
N ASN A 191 12.83 0.73 19.96
CA ASN A 191 14.28 0.96 20.04
C ASN A 191 15.06 0.64 18.73
N PRO A 192 14.66 1.18 17.56
CA PRO A 192 15.33 0.90 16.30
C PRO A 192 16.70 1.59 16.19
N VAL A 193 17.66 0.86 15.62
CA VAL A 193 19.00 1.33 15.29
C VAL A 193 19.28 0.99 13.82
N GLY A 194 19.61 1.99 13.01
CA GLY A 194 19.96 1.82 11.61
C GLY A 194 19.38 2.89 10.69
N ASP A 195 19.47 2.64 9.39
CA ASP A 195 19.09 3.54 8.31
C ASP A 195 17.62 3.39 7.87
N ILE A 196 17.05 2.20 8.07
CA ILE A 196 15.64 1.93 7.74
C ILE A 196 14.78 2.37 8.92
N LYS A 197 13.83 3.26 8.68
CA LYS A 197 12.89 3.71 9.71
C LYS A 197 11.76 2.70 9.86
N LEU A 198 11.45 2.32 11.10
CA LEU A 198 10.17 1.69 11.41
C LEU A 198 9.07 2.72 11.28
N ILE A 199 7.90 2.29 10.84
CA ILE A 199 6.72 3.15 10.86
C ILE A 199 5.79 2.62 11.93
N LEU A 200 5.29 3.54 12.74
CA LEU A 200 4.58 3.33 13.99
C LEU A 200 3.27 4.12 13.94
N GLY A 201 2.33 3.80 14.82
CA GLY A 201 1.08 4.57 14.97
C GLY A 201 -0.11 3.95 14.24
N TYR A 202 -0.01 2.71 13.76
CA TYR A 202 -1.12 2.02 13.10
C TYR A 202 -1.76 0.98 14.01
N GLY A 203 -3.09 0.97 14.05
CA GLY A 203 -3.83 -0.07 14.75
C GLY A 203 -5.30 -0.08 14.37
N SER A 204 -5.94 -1.20 14.64
CA SER A 204 -7.37 -1.39 14.38
C SER A 204 -7.97 -2.34 15.41
N ARG A 205 -9.24 -2.11 15.74
CA ARG A 205 -10.07 -3.02 16.52
C ARG A 205 -10.51 -4.23 15.67
N ALA A 206 -11.03 -5.27 16.31
CA ALA A 206 -11.58 -6.45 15.63
C ALA A 206 -12.78 -6.13 14.72
N ASP A 207 -13.56 -5.10 15.07
CA ASP A 207 -14.64 -4.55 14.23
C ASP A 207 -14.13 -3.66 13.08
N ARG A 208 -12.81 -3.65 12.84
CA ARG A 208 -12.10 -2.92 11.78
C ARG A 208 -12.13 -1.40 11.90
N VAL A 209 -12.56 -0.85 13.04
CA VAL A 209 -12.46 0.58 13.29
C VAL A 209 -11.00 0.92 13.64
N PRO A 210 -10.38 1.92 12.97
CA PRO A 210 -9.05 2.39 13.31
C PRO A 210 -8.97 2.91 14.76
N ILE A 211 -7.79 2.79 15.38
CA ILE A 211 -7.54 3.33 16.72
C ILE A 211 -6.45 4.40 16.67
N GLU A 212 -6.58 5.40 17.53
CA GLU A 212 -5.53 6.38 17.75
C GLU A 212 -4.39 5.74 18.55
N ILE A 213 -3.18 5.80 18.00
CA ILE A 213 -1.95 5.39 18.70
C ILE A 213 -1.03 6.58 18.77
N LYS A 214 -0.72 6.99 20.00
CA LYS A 214 0.22 8.08 20.22
C LYS A 214 1.64 7.59 20.02
N VAL A 215 2.35 8.19 19.06
CA VAL A 215 3.76 7.91 18.81
C VAL A 215 4.63 8.95 19.53
N SER A 216 5.58 8.47 20.34
CA SER A 216 6.56 9.32 21.03
C SER A 216 7.96 8.77 20.78
N GLY A 217 8.68 9.34 19.82
CA GLY A 217 9.98 8.81 19.39
C GLY A 217 9.82 7.45 18.72
N SER A 218 10.36 6.40 19.34
CA SER A 218 10.21 4.99 18.88
C SER A 218 9.18 4.19 19.67
N SER A 219 8.33 4.88 20.42
CA SER A 219 7.33 4.26 21.29
C SER A 219 5.92 4.44 20.74
N GLU A 220 5.12 3.38 20.76
CA GLU A 220 3.68 3.41 20.49
C GLU A 220 2.92 3.31 21.82
N ILE A 221 1.96 4.19 22.04
CA ILE A 221 1.15 4.24 23.26
C ILE A 221 -0.34 4.23 22.87
N VAL A 222 -1.10 3.30 23.45
CA VAL A 222 -2.55 3.22 23.30
C VAL A 222 -3.18 2.79 24.63
N ASP A 223 -4.34 3.35 24.95
CA ASP A 223 -5.15 2.92 26.09
C ASP A 223 -6.42 2.25 25.55
N THR A 224 -6.62 0.97 25.87
CA THR A 224 -7.76 0.17 25.42
C THR A 224 -8.80 -0.07 26.52
N SER A 225 -8.66 0.58 27.68
CA SER A 225 -9.53 0.37 28.85
C SER A 225 -11.02 0.55 28.52
N ASP A 226 -11.35 1.60 27.76
CA ASP A 226 -12.72 1.99 27.41
C ASP A 226 -13.29 1.30 26.16
N PHE A 227 -12.55 0.38 25.52
CA PHE A 227 -13.03 -0.27 24.29
C PHE A 227 -14.15 -1.29 24.57
N PRO A 228 -15.19 -1.41 23.73
CA PRO A 228 -16.22 -2.44 23.89
C PRO A 228 -15.63 -3.84 23.67
N ASP A 229 -16.28 -4.91 24.17
CA ASP A 229 -15.79 -6.29 23.97
C ASP A 229 -15.62 -6.66 22.48
N SER A 230 -16.50 -6.14 21.62
CA SER A 230 -16.44 -6.33 20.17
C SER A 230 -15.18 -5.75 19.51
N ALA A 231 -14.44 -4.89 20.21
CA ALA A 231 -13.20 -4.32 19.71
C ALA A 231 -12.02 -5.29 19.78
N PHE A 232 -12.12 -6.37 20.53
CA PHE A 232 -10.99 -7.27 20.79
C PHE A 232 -11.02 -8.52 19.89
N PRO A 233 -9.84 -9.03 19.46
CA PRO A 233 -8.50 -8.51 19.75
C PRO A 233 -8.20 -7.19 19.01
N VAL A 234 -7.47 -6.30 19.67
CA VAL A 234 -6.95 -5.06 19.06
C VAL A 234 -5.60 -5.36 18.40
N GLU A 235 -5.43 -4.90 17.16
CA GLU A 235 -4.16 -4.95 16.43
C GLU A 235 -3.41 -3.61 16.58
N ILE A 236 -2.14 -3.65 16.95
CA ILE A 236 -1.20 -2.53 16.98
C ILE A 236 0.00 -2.94 16.12
N GLY A 237 0.40 -2.16 15.13
CA GLY A 237 1.34 -2.61 14.10
C GLY A 237 2.43 -1.61 13.75
N ALA A 238 3.63 -2.14 13.51
CA ALA A 238 4.73 -1.41 12.92
C ALA A 238 5.04 -1.94 11.51
N SER A 239 4.95 -1.10 10.47
CA SER A 239 5.25 -1.52 9.08
C SER A 239 5.47 -0.37 8.09
N PRO A 240 6.42 -0.48 7.12
CA PRO A 240 6.52 0.49 6.02
C PRO A 240 5.19 0.60 5.23
N GLU A 241 4.65 1.81 5.10
CA GLU A 241 3.19 2.08 5.12
C GLU A 241 2.45 1.91 3.80
N THR A 242 1.15 1.69 3.93
CA THR A 242 0.13 1.70 2.87
C THR A 242 -1.16 2.20 3.52
N TYR A 243 -1.69 3.32 3.06
CA TYR A 243 -2.96 3.91 3.49
C TYR A 243 -4.07 3.42 2.56
N ASN A 244 -5.21 3.05 3.13
CA ASN A 244 -6.43 2.72 2.37
C ASN A 244 -7.48 3.83 2.56
N PRO A 245 -8.49 3.92 1.69
CA PRO A 245 -9.52 4.94 1.76
C PRO A 245 -10.41 4.64 2.97
N GLN A 246 -11.07 5.67 3.49
CA GLN A 246 -12.16 5.52 4.45
C GLN A 246 -13.34 4.80 3.80
N ALA A 247 -14.27 4.29 4.61
CA ALA A 247 -15.46 3.58 4.14
C ALA A 247 -16.43 4.45 3.32
N ASP A 248 -16.23 5.76 3.30
CA ASP A 248 -17.06 6.74 2.60
C ASP A 248 -16.48 7.11 1.21
N ASP A 249 -15.61 6.27 0.64
CA ASP A 249 -15.20 6.44 -0.76
C ASP A 249 -16.33 6.05 -1.72
N GLY A 250 -16.32 6.63 -2.92
CA GLY A 250 -17.48 6.51 -3.80
C GLY A 250 -17.32 7.27 -5.09
N ASN A 251 -18.30 7.13 -5.98
CA ASN A 251 -18.41 7.98 -7.15
C ASN A 251 -19.68 8.83 -7.10
N ILE A 252 -19.60 10.03 -7.65
CA ILE A 252 -20.75 10.90 -7.89
C ILE A 252 -20.94 11.05 -9.39
N PHE A 253 -22.18 10.99 -9.85
CA PHE A 253 -22.49 11.12 -11.26
C PHE A 253 -23.67 12.02 -11.58
N VAL A 254 -23.63 12.58 -12.79
CA VAL A 254 -24.71 13.39 -13.35
C VAL A 254 -25.05 12.87 -14.74
N LYS A 255 -26.34 12.85 -15.07
CA LYS A 255 -26.86 12.61 -16.42
C LYS A 255 -27.64 13.83 -16.90
N ASN A 256 -27.41 14.28 -18.13
CA ASN A 256 -28.16 15.39 -18.71
C ASN A 256 -28.16 15.37 -20.25
N ALA A 257 -29.24 15.84 -20.86
CA ALA A 257 -29.37 16.00 -22.32
C ALA A 257 -28.22 16.79 -22.97
N THR A 258 -27.59 17.71 -22.24
CA THR A 258 -26.47 18.53 -22.75
C THR A 258 -25.17 18.25 -21.99
N LYS A 259 -24.07 18.18 -22.74
CA LYS A 259 -22.72 17.95 -22.21
C LYS A 259 -22.35 18.96 -21.13
N ALA A 260 -22.53 20.24 -21.43
CA ALA A 260 -22.17 21.33 -20.52
C ALA A 260 -22.92 21.23 -19.20
N THR A 261 -24.24 20.99 -19.24
CA THR A 261 -25.04 20.86 -18.02
C THR A 261 -24.67 19.60 -17.23
N ALA A 262 -24.37 18.47 -17.88
CA ALA A 262 -23.93 17.27 -17.16
C ALA A 262 -22.56 17.48 -16.50
N ARG A 263 -21.61 18.09 -17.22
CA ARG A 263 -20.23 18.29 -16.76
C ARG A 263 -20.12 19.39 -15.70
N ASP A 264 -20.82 20.50 -15.87
CA ASP A 264 -20.71 21.70 -15.03
C ASP A 264 -21.80 21.75 -13.95
N ALA A 265 -22.53 20.65 -13.75
CA ALA A 265 -23.40 20.51 -12.59
C ALA A 265 -22.60 20.69 -11.30
N THR A 266 -23.28 21.16 -10.25
CA THR A 266 -22.74 21.33 -8.90
C THR A 266 -23.22 20.24 -7.95
N THR A 267 -24.17 19.41 -8.37
CA THR A 267 -24.73 18.32 -7.57
C THR A 267 -24.90 17.08 -8.43
N GLY A 268 -24.81 15.89 -7.85
CA GLY A 268 -25.04 14.63 -8.55
C GLY A 268 -25.65 13.53 -7.69
N THR A 269 -25.62 12.30 -8.21
CA THR A 269 -26.08 11.11 -7.51
C THR A 269 -24.88 10.37 -6.94
N VAL A 270 -24.90 10.12 -5.63
CA VAL A 270 -23.83 9.41 -4.90
C VAL A 270 -24.02 7.90 -5.02
N THR A 271 -22.92 7.19 -5.28
CA THR A 271 -22.84 5.73 -5.22
C THR A 271 -21.65 5.33 -4.35
N THR A 272 -21.92 4.60 -3.27
CA THR A 272 -20.94 4.13 -2.27
C THR A 272 -20.96 2.61 -2.07
N ALA A 273 -21.62 1.86 -2.98
CA ALA A 273 -21.78 0.41 -2.86
C ALA A 273 -21.49 -0.30 -4.19
N GLY A 274 -20.53 -1.22 -4.19
CA GLY A 274 -20.28 -2.18 -5.27
C GLY A 274 -19.03 -1.90 -6.11
N THR A 275 -19.18 -1.88 -7.44
CA THR A 275 -18.09 -1.49 -8.36
C THR A 275 -18.15 0.03 -8.57
N LEU A 276 -17.08 0.73 -8.21
CA LEU A 276 -16.96 2.18 -8.43
C LEU A 276 -16.32 2.45 -9.78
N TYR A 277 -16.59 3.61 -10.36
CA TYR A 277 -16.05 3.95 -11.68
C TYR A 277 -15.92 5.44 -11.91
N THR A 278 -14.99 5.76 -12.80
CA THR A 278 -14.85 7.09 -13.40
C THR A 278 -15.27 6.99 -14.86
N GLY A 279 -15.82 8.06 -15.41
CA GLY A 279 -16.37 7.95 -16.75
C GLY A 279 -16.91 9.22 -17.35
N SER A 280 -16.96 9.23 -18.67
CA SER A 280 -17.77 10.12 -19.49
C SER A 280 -18.44 9.28 -20.56
N ASN A 281 -19.75 9.35 -20.65
CA ASN A 281 -20.54 8.56 -21.57
C ASN A 281 -21.51 9.44 -22.34
N LEU A 282 -21.69 9.17 -23.63
CA LEU A 282 -22.92 9.52 -24.33
C LEU A 282 -23.89 8.36 -24.08
N ASP A 283 -24.83 8.55 -23.16
CA ASP A 283 -25.77 7.50 -22.72
C ASP A 283 -26.39 6.80 -23.94
N TRP A 284 -26.38 5.48 -23.90
CA TRP A 284 -26.81 4.59 -25.00
C TRP A 284 -28.28 4.81 -25.35
N ASN A 285 -29.07 5.24 -24.36
CA ASN A 285 -30.44 5.68 -24.56
C ASN A 285 -30.42 7.16 -24.92
N ALA A 286 -30.70 7.48 -26.20
CA ALA A 286 -30.75 8.84 -26.75
C ALA A 286 -31.67 9.82 -25.98
N SER A 287 -32.43 9.37 -24.98
CA SER A 287 -33.26 10.17 -24.10
C SER A 287 -32.51 10.85 -22.94
N ASP A 288 -31.37 10.32 -22.47
CA ASP A 288 -30.74 10.76 -21.21
C ASP A 288 -29.46 11.60 -21.41
N GLY A 289 -28.93 11.64 -22.64
CA GLY A 289 -27.83 12.53 -23.04
C GLY A 289 -26.44 12.09 -22.57
N TYR A 290 -25.72 12.98 -21.88
CA TYR A 290 -24.35 12.80 -21.41
C TYR A 290 -24.33 12.39 -19.93
N ALA A 291 -23.49 11.41 -19.58
CA ALA A 291 -23.24 11.00 -18.20
C ALA A 291 -21.77 11.21 -17.81
N TYR A 292 -21.52 11.77 -16.64
CA TYR A 292 -20.17 12.02 -16.12
C TYR A 292 -20.02 11.50 -14.70
N TYR A 293 -19.07 10.59 -14.49
CA TYR A 293 -18.76 9.96 -13.22
C TYR A 293 -17.41 10.47 -12.71
N ARG A 294 -17.36 10.77 -11.41
CA ARG A 294 -16.17 11.24 -10.70
C ARG A 294 -15.99 10.37 -9.46
N TYR A 295 -14.81 9.81 -9.26
CA TYR A 295 -14.52 9.01 -8.07
C TYR A 295 -13.82 9.89 -7.03
N PHE A 296 -14.22 9.76 -5.78
CA PHE A 296 -13.67 10.49 -4.65
C PHE A 296 -13.15 9.50 -3.63
N ALA A 297 -11.94 9.75 -3.16
CA ALA A 297 -11.29 8.95 -2.13
C ALA A 297 -10.73 9.83 -1.03
N THR A 298 -10.88 9.36 0.20
CA THR A 298 -10.44 10.05 1.41
C THR A 298 -9.51 9.13 2.19
N PHE A 299 -8.27 9.53 2.41
CA PHE A 299 -7.27 8.77 3.16
C PHE A 299 -7.02 9.44 4.50
N ASN A 300 -7.10 8.68 5.59
CA ASN A 300 -6.68 9.19 6.89
C ASN A 300 -5.16 9.12 6.99
N THR A 301 -4.51 10.26 6.82
CA THR A 301 -3.05 10.43 6.87
C THR A 301 -2.58 11.11 8.15
N ALA A 302 -3.46 11.23 9.16
CA ALA A 302 -3.18 11.86 10.45
C ALA A 302 -2.11 11.12 11.28
N ALA A 303 -1.77 9.88 10.91
CA ALA A 303 -0.69 9.12 11.53
C ALA A 303 0.71 9.59 11.10
N LEU A 304 0.82 10.44 10.07
CA LEU A 304 2.09 11.02 9.66
C LEU A 304 2.61 11.99 10.74
N PRO A 305 3.91 11.98 11.09
CA PRO A 305 4.43 12.95 12.05
C PRO A 305 4.29 14.40 11.52
N ASP A 306 3.81 15.32 12.36
CA ASP A 306 3.56 16.73 11.99
C ASP A 306 4.76 17.40 11.29
N VAL A 307 5.96 17.15 11.82
CA VAL A 307 7.22 17.76 11.35
C VAL A 307 7.95 16.91 10.29
N CYS A 308 7.30 15.89 9.72
CA CYS A 308 7.92 15.11 8.66
C CYS A 308 7.95 15.88 7.34
N THR A 309 8.98 15.66 6.53
CA THR A 309 9.06 16.09 5.13
C THR A 309 8.64 14.92 4.26
N ILE A 310 7.54 15.07 3.54
CA ILE A 310 7.08 14.07 2.58
C ILE A 310 8.01 14.12 1.35
N THR A 311 8.60 12.97 1.02
CA THR A 311 9.60 12.85 -0.05
C THR A 311 9.08 12.12 -1.29
N GLY A 312 7.91 11.49 -1.19
CA GLY A 312 7.26 10.83 -2.32
C GLY A 312 5.94 10.19 -1.89
N ALA A 313 5.04 9.98 -2.85
CA ALA A 313 3.82 9.23 -2.64
C ALA A 313 3.35 8.58 -3.93
N VAL A 314 2.68 7.44 -3.81
CA VAL A 314 2.06 6.70 -4.93
C VAL A 314 0.59 6.48 -4.61
N TYR A 315 -0.29 6.96 -5.48
CA TYR A 315 -1.70 6.60 -5.48
C TYR A 315 -1.87 5.37 -6.38
N SER A 316 -2.51 4.31 -5.88
CA SER A 316 -2.83 3.13 -6.68
C SER A 316 -4.32 2.82 -6.73
N ILE A 317 -4.80 2.37 -7.88
CA ILE A 317 -6.17 1.86 -8.10
C ILE A 317 -6.13 0.45 -8.68
N TYR A 318 -7.06 -0.43 -8.29
CA TYR A 318 -7.15 -1.78 -8.84
C TYR A 318 -8.30 -1.85 -9.84
N GLY A 319 -8.01 -2.09 -11.12
CA GLY A 319 -9.04 -2.14 -12.16
C GLY A 319 -9.94 -3.38 -12.01
N ASP A 320 -11.22 -3.22 -12.31
CA ASP A 320 -12.18 -4.33 -12.41
C ASP A 320 -12.39 -4.70 -13.88
N THR A 321 -13.11 -3.84 -14.60
CA THR A 321 -13.40 -3.95 -16.02
C THR A 321 -13.19 -2.59 -16.67
N TYR A 322 -13.12 -2.57 -18.00
CA TYR A 322 -13.05 -1.33 -18.77
C TYR A 322 -13.86 -1.53 -20.05
N GLN A 323 -14.43 -0.47 -20.61
CA GLN A 323 -15.22 -0.61 -21.84
C GLN A 323 -14.39 -0.50 -23.11
N THR A 324 -14.72 -1.30 -24.12
CA THR A 324 -13.94 -1.46 -25.35
C THR A 324 -14.14 -0.34 -26.37
N GLU A 325 -15.18 0.47 -26.26
CA GLU A 325 -15.54 1.54 -27.22
C GLU A 325 -14.96 2.89 -26.80
N ASN A 326 -13.67 3.11 -27.02
CA ASN A 326 -12.95 4.30 -26.52
C ASN A 326 -12.70 5.35 -27.62
N ASN A 327 -13.04 6.61 -27.31
CA ASN A 327 -12.45 7.77 -27.98
C ASN A 327 -10.98 7.87 -27.51
N ALA A 328 -10.01 7.56 -28.38
CA ALA A 328 -8.59 7.56 -28.00
C ALA A 328 -8.19 8.74 -27.08
N GLY A 329 -7.74 8.41 -25.86
CA GLY A 329 -7.32 9.36 -24.83
C GLY A 329 -8.42 9.94 -23.93
N PHE A 330 -9.71 9.58 -24.12
CA PHE A 330 -10.81 10.08 -23.26
C PHE A 330 -10.99 9.23 -22.00
N ALA A 331 -10.85 7.91 -22.10
CA ALA A 331 -10.99 7.00 -20.98
C ALA A 331 -9.80 7.04 -20.00
N ASP A 332 -8.70 7.71 -20.37
CA ASP A 332 -7.57 7.90 -19.46
C ASP A 332 -8.01 8.61 -18.16
N ASN A 333 -7.37 8.33 -17.04
CA ASN A 333 -7.76 8.88 -15.74
C ASN A 333 -6.77 9.92 -15.24
N CYS A 334 -7.29 10.99 -14.64
CA CYS A 334 -6.56 12.11 -14.11
C CYS A 334 -6.91 12.31 -12.63
N LEU A 335 -5.88 12.41 -11.79
CA LEU A 335 -5.97 12.59 -10.35
C LEU A 335 -5.86 14.07 -9.96
N PHE A 336 -6.85 14.54 -9.21
CA PHE A 336 -7.01 15.91 -8.74
C PHE A 336 -7.14 15.95 -7.23
N GLU A 337 -6.99 17.15 -6.67
CA GLU A 337 -7.35 17.43 -5.28
C GLU A 337 -8.85 17.26 -5.12
N GLY A 338 -9.25 16.47 -4.12
CA GLY A 338 -10.62 16.40 -3.67
C GLY A 338 -10.88 17.45 -2.60
N THR A 339 -12.00 18.15 -2.69
CA THR A 339 -12.49 19.11 -1.67
C THR A 339 -13.84 18.68 -1.11
N GLN A 340 -14.24 17.43 -1.38
CA GLN A 340 -15.48 16.83 -0.90
C GLN A 340 -15.58 16.87 0.63
N GLN A 341 -16.79 16.72 1.16
CA GLN A 341 -17.01 16.52 2.59
C GLN A 341 -16.41 15.20 3.09
N ASP A 342 -16.35 15.01 4.41
CA ASP A 342 -15.77 13.78 4.99
C ASP A 342 -16.60 12.55 4.64
N THR A 343 -17.93 12.71 4.70
CA THR A 343 -18.90 11.78 4.13
C THR A 343 -19.36 12.32 2.79
N LEU A 344 -19.24 11.49 1.74
CA LEU A 344 -19.57 11.87 0.38
C LEU A 344 -21.07 12.17 0.22
N VAL A 345 -21.42 13.36 -0.26
CA VAL A 345 -22.81 13.79 -0.51
C VAL A 345 -23.00 14.28 -1.93
N ALA A 346 -24.26 14.45 -2.35
CA ALA A 346 -24.63 14.86 -3.71
C ALA A 346 -23.94 16.16 -4.16
N ASP A 347 -23.80 17.12 -3.23
CA ASP A 347 -23.19 18.44 -3.48
C ASP A 347 -21.67 18.38 -3.70
N ASP A 348 -21.03 17.24 -3.47
CA ASP A 348 -19.59 17.10 -3.69
C ASP A 348 -19.24 16.85 -5.16
N TYR A 349 -20.22 16.85 -6.08
CA TYR A 349 -19.99 16.52 -7.48
C TYR A 349 -18.90 17.40 -8.11
N ASP A 350 -18.90 18.71 -7.86
CA ASP A 350 -17.90 19.67 -8.33
C ASP A 350 -16.81 19.98 -7.28
N ALA A 351 -16.76 19.22 -6.18
CA ALA A 351 -15.82 19.45 -5.09
C ALA A 351 -14.41 18.91 -5.41
N PHE A 352 -13.75 19.48 -6.40
CA PHE A 352 -12.35 19.20 -6.74
C PHE A 352 -11.62 20.44 -7.25
N ASN A 353 -10.30 20.40 -7.22
CA ASN A 353 -9.46 21.43 -7.84
C ASN A 353 -8.97 20.99 -9.23
N THR A 354 -8.47 21.92 -10.04
CA THR A 354 -8.07 21.66 -11.43
C THR A 354 -6.58 21.33 -11.61
N THR A 355 -5.80 21.34 -10.53
CA THR A 355 -4.37 21.00 -10.59
C THR A 355 -4.17 19.50 -10.65
N LEU A 356 -3.54 19.01 -11.73
CA LEU A 356 -3.16 17.61 -11.86
C LEU A 356 -2.10 17.25 -10.81
N LEU A 357 -2.30 16.16 -10.09
CA LEU A 357 -1.46 15.80 -8.93
C LEU A 357 -0.39 14.74 -9.21
N THR A 358 -0.30 14.24 -10.44
CA THR A 358 0.64 13.19 -10.83
C THR A 358 1.76 13.70 -11.71
N SER A 359 2.87 12.97 -11.75
CA SER A 359 4.01 13.28 -12.62
C SER A 359 3.76 12.99 -14.11
N SER A 360 2.73 12.20 -14.41
CA SER A 360 2.24 11.92 -15.76
C SER A 360 0.87 12.58 -16.01
N ASN A 361 0.62 12.95 -17.27
CA ASN A 361 -0.70 13.34 -17.77
C ASN A 361 -1.02 12.47 -19.00
N PRO A 362 -2.01 11.57 -18.93
CA PRO A 362 -2.90 11.28 -17.79
C PRO A 362 -2.19 10.61 -16.61
N SER A 363 -2.85 10.55 -15.45
CA SER A 363 -2.38 9.81 -14.28
C SER A 363 -2.31 8.30 -14.54
N TRP A 364 -3.32 7.76 -15.23
CA TRP A 364 -3.35 6.38 -15.71
C TRP A 364 -3.83 6.33 -17.15
N THR A 365 -3.10 5.62 -18.00
CA THR A 365 -3.46 5.44 -19.41
C THR A 365 -4.35 4.20 -19.56
N TYR A 366 -5.41 4.34 -20.33
CA TYR A 366 -6.28 3.23 -20.71
C TYR A 366 -5.54 2.23 -21.63
N PRO A 367 -5.80 0.91 -21.51
CA PRO A 367 -6.63 0.30 -20.48
C PRO A 367 -5.86 0.15 -19.17
N ILE A 368 -6.57 0.36 -18.06
CA ILE A 368 -6.05 0.00 -16.74
C ILE A 368 -5.92 -1.53 -16.61
N SER A 369 -4.95 -1.97 -15.83
CA SER A 369 -4.79 -3.38 -15.47
C SER A 369 -5.95 -3.85 -14.59
N GLN A 370 -6.56 -4.96 -14.97
CA GLN A 370 -7.58 -5.68 -14.18
C GLN A 370 -6.98 -6.76 -13.27
N ALA A 371 -5.66 -7.02 -13.38
CA ALA A 371 -4.97 -8.10 -12.68
C ALA A 371 -3.97 -7.58 -11.63
N ALA A 372 -3.78 -6.26 -11.56
CA ALA A 372 -2.86 -5.62 -10.64
C ALA A 372 -3.27 -4.18 -10.34
N TYR A 373 -2.60 -3.59 -9.35
CA TYR A 373 -2.68 -2.16 -9.10
C TYR A 373 -2.09 -1.36 -10.27
N ASN A 374 -2.72 -0.23 -10.55
CA ASN A 374 -2.27 0.80 -11.46
C ASN A 374 -1.76 1.95 -10.59
N ASP A 375 -0.46 2.21 -10.68
CA ASP A 375 0.24 3.14 -9.78
C ASP A 375 0.49 4.48 -10.46
N ALA A 376 0.19 5.58 -9.77
CA ALA A 376 0.52 6.93 -10.19
C ALA A 376 1.33 7.66 -9.11
N SER A 377 2.56 8.04 -9.44
CA SER A 377 3.41 8.83 -8.55
C SER A 377 2.92 10.27 -8.47
N LEU A 378 2.80 10.79 -7.26
CA LEU A 378 2.40 12.17 -7.03
C LEU A 378 3.54 13.13 -7.39
N ASN A 379 3.18 14.27 -7.99
CA ASN A 379 4.07 15.40 -8.23
C ASN A 379 4.16 16.30 -6.99
N ALA A 380 4.93 17.39 -7.06
CA ALA A 380 5.11 18.31 -5.93
C ALA A 380 3.79 18.85 -5.35
N SER A 381 2.81 19.17 -6.20
CA SER A 381 1.48 19.63 -5.77
C SER A 381 0.72 18.51 -5.06
N GLY A 382 0.77 17.28 -5.59
CA GLY A 382 0.16 16.11 -4.95
C GLY A 382 0.78 15.81 -3.58
N LEU A 383 2.11 15.93 -3.44
CA LEU A 383 2.78 15.75 -2.14
C LEU A 383 2.40 16.83 -1.13
N ALA A 384 2.22 18.08 -1.58
CA ALA A 384 1.85 19.20 -0.72
C ALA A 384 0.43 19.08 -0.14
N LEU A 385 -0.45 18.32 -0.80
CA LEU A 385 -1.83 18.09 -0.36
C LEU A 385 -1.97 17.03 0.72
N ILE A 386 -0.93 16.22 0.97
CA ILE A 386 -1.01 15.18 1.99
C ILE A 386 -1.09 15.84 3.37
N ASN A 387 -2.26 15.74 3.99
CA ASN A 387 -2.57 16.34 5.26
C ASN A 387 -2.06 15.47 6.41
N LYS A 388 -0.95 15.88 7.03
CA LYS A 388 -0.30 15.12 8.11
C LYS A 388 -1.10 15.07 9.40
N THR A 389 -2.07 15.96 9.59
CA THR A 389 -2.87 16.05 10.82
C THR A 389 -4.33 15.65 10.59
N GLY A 390 -4.66 15.14 9.41
CA GLY A 390 -6.05 14.85 9.07
C GLY A 390 -6.21 14.05 7.80
N LEU A 391 -7.29 14.35 7.06
CA LEU A 391 -7.68 13.64 5.87
C LEU A 391 -7.01 14.22 4.63
N THR A 392 -6.47 13.35 3.79
CA THR A 392 -6.03 13.66 2.44
C THR A 392 -7.10 13.23 1.44
N LYS A 393 -7.58 14.15 0.60
CA LYS A 393 -8.72 13.94 -0.28
C LYS A 393 -8.32 14.05 -1.75
N TYR A 394 -8.80 13.11 -2.56
CA TYR A 394 -8.53 13.06 -3.99
C TYR A 394 -9.81 12.85 -4.80
N CYS A 395 -9.79 13.36 -6.03
CA CYS A 395 -10.82 13.12 -7.03
C CYS A 395 -10.17 12.56 -8.31
N ILE A 396 -10.73 11.49 -8.87
CA ILE A 396 -10.35 10.95 -10.17
C ILE A 396 -11.43 11.32 -11.19
N ARG A 397 -10.99 11.89 -12.32
CA ARG A 397 -11.82 12.23 -13.46
C ARG A 397 -11.24 11.61 -14.71
N VAL A 398 -12.09 11.25 -15.66
CA VAL A 398 -11.61 10.84 -16.99
C VAL A 398 -11.10 12.04 -17.77
N ASN A 399 -10.07 11.84 -18.58
CA ASN A 399 -9.36 12.88 -19.32
C ASN A 399 -10.27 13.58 -20.33
N GLY A 400 -11.26 12.87 -20.89
CA GLY A 400 -12.29 13.49 -21.74
C GLY A 400 -13.04 14.64 -21.05
N GLN A 401 -13.23 14.58 -19.73
CA GLN A 401 -13.77 15.70 -18.94
C GLN A 401 -12.77 16.84 -18.77
N VAL A 402 -11.48 16.54 -18.70
CA VAL A 402 -10.40 17.49 -18.43
C VAL A 402 -10.09 18.33 -19.66
N ILE A 403 -10.02 17.71 -20.83
CA ILE A 403 -9.72 18.37 -22.11
C ILE A 403 -10.95 19.05 -22.75
N ASP A 404 -12.10 19.01 -22.09
CA ASP A 404 -13.39 19.46 -22.64
C ASP A 404 -13.72 18.77 -23.98
N GLY A 405 -13.44 17.48 -24.09
CA GLY A 405 -13.75 16.70 -25.28
C GLY A 405 -15.23 16.31 -25.30
N THR A 406 -15.89 16.37 -26.46
CA THR A 406 -17.25 15.81 -26.60
C THR A 406 -17.13 14.30 -26.81
N PRO A 407 -17.62 13.47 -25.86
CA PRO A 407 -17.54 12.02 -26.04
C PRO A 407 -18.43 11.62 -27.23
N THR A 408 -17.92 10.74 -28.09
CA THR A 408 -18.70 10.15 -29.20
C THR A 408 -18.99 8.66 -28.96
N ALA A 409 -18.51 8.13 -27.83
CA ALA A 409 -18.65 6.76 -27.38
C ALA A 409 -18.61 6.71 -25.84
N GLN A 410 -18.65 5.51 -25.27
CA GLN A 410 -18.65 5.31 -23.82
C GLN A 410 -17.21 5.21 -23.30
N ASN A 411 -16.78 6.18 -22.49
CA ASN A 411 -15.41 6.26 -22.00
C ASN A 411 -15.40 6.14 -20.48
N TYR A 412 -15.36 4.93 -19.95
CA TYR A 412 -15.36 4.69 -18.50
C TYR A 412 -14.46 3.51 -18.10
N ASP A 413 -13.93 3.62 -16.89
CA ASP A 413 -13.08 2.61 -16.24
C ASP A 413 -13.69 2.24 -14.89
N TYR A 414 -13.73 0.95 -14.59
CA TYR A 414 -14.18 0.45 -13.30
C TYR A 414 -12.99 0.11 -12.41
N PHE A 415 -13.12 0.45 -11.13
CA PHE A 415 -12.17 0.09 -10.09
C PHE A 415 -12.90 -0.67 -9.00
N TRP A 416 -12.18 -1.60 -8.39
CA TRP A 416 -12.65 -2.23 -7.19
C TRP A 416 -12.55 -1.29 -5.99
N ALA A 417 -13.59 -1.34 -5.16
CA ALA A 417 -13.67 -0.65 -3.89
C ALA A 417 -13.67 -1.65 -2.73
N GLN A 418 -14.04 -1.19 -1.53
CA GLN A 418 -13.91 -1.95 -0.28
C GLN A 418 -14.65 -3.29 -0.28
N GLU A 419 -15.74 -3.39 -1.02
CA GLU A 419 -16.68 -4.52 -1.06
C GLU A 419 -16.07 -5.75 -1.71
N LYS A 420 -15.06 -5.58 -2.57
CA LYS A 420 -14.32 -6.72 -3.15
C LYS A 420 -13.37 -7.37 -2.14
N GLY A 421 -12.98 -6.63 -1.10
CA GLY A 421 -12.09 -7.07 -0.04
C GLY A 421 -10.75 -6.31 -0.02
N ALA A 422 -10.02 -6.47 1.07
CA ALA A 422 -8.84 -5.65 1.40
C ALA A 422 -7.69 -5.68 0.38
N GLY A 423 -7.69 -6.64 -0.55
CA GLY A 423 -6.67 -6.75 -1.61
C GLY A 423 -6.88 -5.80 -2.79
N PHE A 424 -8.05 -5.16 -2.89
CA PHE A 424 -8.51 -4.45 -4.08
C PHE A 424 -8.80 -2.96 -3.85
N LEU A 425 -8.75 -2.52 -2.60
CA LEU A 425 -8.93 -1.12 -2.19
C LEU A 425 -7.95 -0.20 -2.91
N SER A 426 -8.39 0.99 -3.32
CA SER A 426 -7.43 2.03 -3.72
C SER A 426 -6.47 2.33 -2.56
N LYS A 427 -5.23 2.73 -2.83
CA LYS A 427 -4.23 2.91 -1.77
C LYS A 427 -3.36 4.11 -2.03
N LEU A 428 -2.94 4.77 -0.96
CA LEU A 428 -1.93 5.80 -0.96
C LEU A 428 -0.71 5.27 -0.21
N VAL A 429 0.47 5.27 -0.83
CA VAL A 429 1.72 4.89 -0.16
C VAL A 429 2.56 6.15 -0.02
N VAL A 430 2.78 6.61 1.21
CA VAL A 430 3.53 7.85 1.50
C VAL A 430 4.93 7.49 1.99
N THR A 431 5.94 8.13 1.41
CA THR A 431 7.34 8.09 1.86
C THR A 431 7.72 9.45 2.44
N TYR A 432 8.27 9.47 3.65
CA TYR A 432 8.63 10.71 4.33
C TYR A 432 9.92 10.57 5.13
N THR A 433 10.48 11.72 5.52
CA THR A 433 11.63 11.83 6.41
C THR A 433 11.28 12.73 7.59
N THR A 434 11.45 12.25 8.82
CA THR A 434 11.44 13.11 10.00
C THR A 434 12.80 13.77 10.18
N THR A 435 12.88 15.09 10.14
CA THR A 435 14.07 15.82 10.61
C THR A 435 13.84 16.15 12.08
N VAL A 436 14.63 15.53 12.97
CA VAL A 436 14.63 15.93 14.39
C VAL A 436 15.47 17.20 14.50
N ALA A 437 14.88 18.35 14.17
CA ALA A 437 15.49 19.63 14.44
C ALA A 437 14.90 20.16 15.76
N GLN A 438 15.59 19.93 16.88
CA GLN A 438 15.36 20.75 18.06
C GLN A 438 15.97 22.13 17.79
N ALA A 439 15.16 23.04 17.27
CA ALA A 439 15.48 24.46 17.28
C ALA A 439 15.24 24.96 18.70
N VAL A 440 16.33 25.16 19.43
CA VAL A 440 16.27 25.75 20.75
C VAL A 440 16.26 27.24 20.52
N GLY A 441 15.09 27.87 20.66
CA GLY A 441 14.98 29.33 20.69
C GLY A 441 15.97 29.88 21.71
N GLY A 442 16.58 31.03 21.43
CA GLY A 442 17.82 31.56 22.06
C GLY A 442 17.86 31.78 23.58
N GLY A 443 17.04 31.10 24.38
CA GLY A 443 17.24 30.89 25.80
C GLY A 443 18.21 29.73 26.08
N ALA A 444 18.86 29.79 27.24
CA ALA A 444 19.77 28.75 27.70
C ALA A 444 19.01 27.41 27.87
N ILE A 445 19.57 26.34 27.32
CA ILE A 445 19.14 24.98 27.67
C ILE A 445 19.81 24.63 28.98
N ALA A 446 19.02 24.40 30.03
CA ALA A 446 19.47 23.72 31.23
C ALA A 446 19.07 22.24 31.10
N ILE A 447 20.02 21.38 30.74
CA ILE A 447 19.82 19.94 30.81
C ILE A 447 20.21 19.51 32.24
N ALA A 448 19.22 19.18 33.06
CA ALA A 448 19.44 18.55 34.36
C ALA A 448 19.33 17.02 34.22
N GLY A 449 20.36 16.29 34.66
CA GLY A 449 20.43 14.82 34.62
C GLY A 449 21.52 14.26 33.71
N THR A 450 21.49 12.94 33.48
CA THR A 450 22.47 12.23 32.65
C THR A 450 21.99 12.18 31.19
N LEU A 451 22.68 12.92 30.32
CA LEU A 451 22.43 12.88 28.87
C LEU A 451 23.20 11.71 28.24
N VAL A 452 22.48 10.70 27.75
CA VAL A 452 23.10 9.45 27.26
C VAL A 452 23.56 9.56 25.80
N LEU A 453 22.87 10.34 24.95
CA LEU A 453 23.27 10.54 23.56
C LEU A 453 22.71 11.85 22.98
N LEU A 454 23.58 12.65 22.35
CA LEU A 454 23.21 13.85 21.59
C LEU A 454 23.89 13.77 20.21
N THR A 455 23.13 13.48 19.16
CA THR A 455 23.68 13.20 17.82
C THR A 455 23.97 14.46 17.00
N LYS A 456 23.27 15.57 17.26
CA LYS A 456 23.55 16.87 16.67
C LYS A 456 22.90 17.97 17.49
N LEU A 457 23.66 19.02 17.80
CA LEU A 457 23.13 20.24 18.43
C LEU A 457 23.56 21.44 17.60
N THR A 458 22.60 22.23 17.14
CA THR A 458 22.87 23.51 16.45
C THR A 458 22.42 24.61 17.37
N VAL A 459 23.37 25.34 17.94
CA VAL A 459 23.10 26.47 18.84
C VAL A 459 23.07 27.74 18.01
N GLY A 460 22.03 28.57 18.20
CA GLY A 460 22.05 29.97 17.74
C GLY A 460 22.96 30.84 18.61
N ALA A 461 22.65 32.12 18.76
CA ALA A 461 23.43 33.06 19.58
C ALA A 461 23.35 32.84 21.12
N GLY A 462 22.84 31.68 21.58
CA GLY A 462 22.66 31.35 23.00
C GLY A 462 23.82 30.57 23.61
N SER A 463 23.83 30.42 24.93
CA SER A 463 24.79 29.60 25.68
C SER A 463 24.18 28.28 26.14
N ILE A 464 24.93 27.18 26.09
CA ILE A 464 24.56 25.91 26.74
C ILE A 464 25.16 25.89 28.15
N ALA A 465 24.33 25.69 29.17
CA ALA A 465 24.80 25.42 30.53
C ALA A 465 24.52 23.95 30.87
N ILE A 466 25.56 23.13 30.89
CA ILE A 466 25.46 21.71 31.29
C ILE A 466 25.79 21.61 32.77
N SER A 467 24.83 21.23 33.61
CA SER A 467 25.07 20.88 35.02
C SER A 467 24.87 19.38 35.20
N GLY A 468 25.96 18.62 35.25
CA GLY A 468 25.95 17.15 35.40
C GLY A 468 27.23 16.48 34.90
N ALA A 469 27.35 15.17 35.11
CA ALA A 469 28.45 14.37 34.59
C ALA A 469 28.19 13.98 33.11
N LEU A 470 29.05 14.42 32.20
CA LEU A 470 29.10 13.94 30.82
C LEU A 470 29.86 12.61 30.78
N SER A 471 29.17 11.50 30.55
CA SER A 471 29.80 10.17 30.53
C SER A 471 30.56 9.86 29.24
N SER A 472 30.50 10.72 28.22
CA SER A 472 31.29 10.60 27.00
C SER A 472 31.53 11.97 26.35
N VAL A 473 32.74 12.17 25.84
CA VAL A 473 33.23 13.43 25.27
C VAL A 473 32.46 13.76 23.98
N LEU A 474 31.78 14.91 23.97
CA LEU A 474 31.32 15.58 22.76
C LEU A 474 32.53 15.85 21.87
N LYS A 475 32.66 15.12 20.75
CA LYS A 475 33.57 15.51 19.66
C LYS A 475 32.84 16.55 18.82
N PHE A 476 33.35 17.78 18.82
CA PHE A 476 32.87 18.87 17.97
C PHE A 476 33.25 18.64 16.50
#